data_AF-A1WNI7-F1
#
_entry.id   AF-A1WNI7-F1
#
_cell.length_a   1.000
_cell.length_b   1.000
_cell.length_c   1.000
_cell.angle_alpha   90.00
_cell.angle_beta   90.00
_cell.angle_gamma   90.00
#
_symmetry.space_group_name_H-M   'P 1'
#
loop_
_entity.id
_entity.type
_entity.pdbx_description
1 polymer ?
#
loop_
_entity_poly.entity_id
_entity_poly.type
_entity_poly.pdbx_seq_one_letter_code
_entity_poly.pdbx_strand_id
1 'polypeptide(L)' 'MKQQRRDAYTRWLAAEIQAAIDDPRPSISHEEVMARMDAQLARLGEGRPTEHAARKAP' A
#
# COMPACT_ATOMS: atom_id res chain seq x y z
N MET A 1 26.40 14.91 13.13
CA MET A 1 25.05 15.15 12.57
C MET A 1 24.46 14.01 11.73
N LYS A 2 25.24 13.14 11.04
CA LYS A 2 24.66 12.04 10.23
C LYS A 2 23.94 10.97 11.08
N GLN A 3 24.41 10.69 12.29
CA GLN A 3 23.87 9.62 13.14
C GLN A 3 22.47 9.93 13.68
N GLN A 4 22.24 11.14 14.20
CA GLN A 4 20.95 11.54 14.79
C GLN A 4 19.75 11.44 13.82
N ARG A 5 19.98 11.68 12.52
CA ARG A 5 18.94 11.51 11.49
C ARG A 5 18.57 10.04 11.26
N ARG A 6 19.56 9.13 11.34
CA ARG A 6 19.33 7.68 11.21
C ARG A 6 18.54 7.17 12.40
N ASP A 7 18.89 7.60 13.61
CA ASP A 7 18.23 7.13 14.82
C ASP A 7 16.77 7.64 14.90
N ALA A 8 16.52 8.88 14.48
CA ALA A 8 15.17 9.43 14.35
C ALA A 8 14.35 8.67 13.29
N TYR A 9 14.95 8.39 12.13
CA TYR A 9 14.30 7.62 11.07
C TYR A 9 13.97 6.18 11.50
N THR A 10 14.91 5.49 12.15
CA THR A 10 14.70 4.12 12.64
C THR A 10 13.59 4.08 13.69
N ARG A 11 13.53 5.04 14.61
CA ARG A 11 12.45 5.12 15.61
C ARG A 11 11.08 5.34 14.97
N TRP A 12 11.00 6.24 14.00
CA TRP A 12 9.76 6.47 13.26
C TRP A 12 9.33 5.21 12.49
N LEU A 13 10.25 4.60 11.73
CA LEU A 13 9.95 3.40 10.94
C LEU A 13 9.49 2.23 11.83
N ALA A 14 10.12 2.02 12.99
CA ALA A 14 9.70 0.99 13.93
C ALA A 14 8.28 1.23 14.46
N ALA A 15 7.92 2.49 14.73
CA ALA A 15 6.57 2.86 15.17
C ALA A 15 5.53 2.63 14.07
N GLU A 16 5.81 2.99 12.82
CA GLU A 16 4.92 2.74 11.68
C GLU A 16 4.70 1.24 11.45
N ILE A 17 5.76 0.43 11.56
CA ILE A 17 5.68 -1.03 11.45
C ILE A 17 4.80 -1.60 12.57
N GLN A 18 5.02 -1.19 13.82
CA GLN A 18 4.23 -1.69 14.94
C GLN A 18 2.76 -1.29 14.80
N ALA A 19 2.47 -0.06 14.39
CA ALA A 19 1.09 0.38 14.13
C ALA A 19 0.41 -0.45 13.02
N ALA A 20 1.15 -0.86 11.98
CA ALA A 20 0.63 -1.73 10.93
C ALA A 20 0.40 -3.18 11.41
N ILE A 21 1.21 -3.68 12.36
CA ILE A 21 1.03 -5.00 12.98
C ILE A 21 -0.16 -5.00 13.96
N ASP A 22 -0.30 -3.91 14.73
CA ASP A 22 -1.36 -3.74 15.73
C ASP A 22 -2.73 -3.45 15.10
N ASP A 23 -2.78 -3.18 13.80
CA ASP A 23 -4.02 -2.96 13.07
C ASP A 23 -4.90 -4.22 13.11
N PRO A 24 -6.09 -4.18 13.75
CA PRO A 24 -6.94 -5.35 13.91
C PRO A 24 -7.65 -5.76 12.61
N ARG A 25 -7.53 -4.95 11.54
CA ARG A 25 -8.15 -5.27 10.26
C ARG A 25 -7.48 -6.51 9.66
N PRO A 26 -8.27 -7.43 9.08
CA PRO A 26 -7.70 -8.61 8.45
C PRO A 26 -6.85 -8.21 7.24
N SER A 27 -5.77 -8.95 7.01
CA SER A 27 -5.00 -8.84 5.78
C SER A 27 -5.88 -9.10 4.55
N ILE A 28 -5.63 -8.34 3.50
CA ILE A 28 -6.37 -8.42 2.24
C ILE A 28 -5.58 -9.23 1.22
N SER A 29 -6.27 -9.91 0.31
CA SER A 29 -5.59 -10.68 -0.73
C SER A 29 -4.88 -9.75 -1.72
N HIS A 30 -3.87 -10.28 -2.42
CA HIS A 30 -3.22 -9.53 -3.50
C HIS A 30 -4.22 -9.06 -4.58
N GLU A 31 -5.18 -9.91 -4.96
CA GLU A 31 -6.22 -9.53 -5.94
C GLU A 31 -7.05 -8.33 -5.47
N GLU A 32 -7.40 -8.32 -4.18
CA GLU A 32 -8.21 -7.27 -3.59
C GLU A 32 -7.45 -5.94 -3.47
N VAL A 33 -6.14 -5.99 -3.19
CA VAL A 33 -5.26 -4.80 -3.26
C VAL A 33 -5.30 -4.21 -4.68
N MET A 34 -5.09 -5.04 -5.70
CA MET A 34 -5.05 -4.58 -7.10
C MET A 34 -6.39 -3.99 -7.54
N ALA A 35 -7.50 -4.65 -7.20
CA ALA A 35 -8.85 -4.13 -7.52
C ALA A 35 -9.13 -2.77 -6.85
N ARG A 36 -8.68 -2.57 -5.60
CA ARG A 36 -8.79 -1.27 -4.91
C ARG A 36 -7.93 -0.19 -5.58
N MET A 37 -6.72 -0.54 -6.00
CA MET A 37 -5.84 0.37 -6.73
C MET A 37 -6.43 0.77 -8.07
N ASP A 38 -6.94 -0.17 -8.87
CA ASP A 38 -7.61 0.10 -10.14
C ASP A 38 -8.80 1.06 -9.95
N ALA A 39 -9.64 0.79 -8.94
CA ALA A 39 -10.77 1.65 -8.62
C ALA A 39 -10.34 3.08 -8.22
N GLN A 40 -9.21 3.22 -7.52
CA GLN A 40 -8.66 4.53 -7.17
C GLN A 40 -8.09 5.26 -8.38
N LEU A 41 -7.37 4.58 -9.26
CA LEU A 41 -6.80 5.17 -10.48
C LEU A 41 -7.90 5.57 -11.48
N ALA A 42 -8.97 4.78 -11.59
CA ALA A 42 -10.13 5.12 -12.41
C ALA A 42 -10.81 6.41 -11.91
N ARG A 43 -10.90 6.61 -10.59
CA ARG A 43 -11.42 7.86 -10.00
C ARG A 43 -10.54 9.07 -10.28
N LEU A 44 -9.23 8.88 -10.42
CA LEU A 44 -8.27 9.94 -10.71
C LEU A 44 -8.16 10.26 -12.21
N GLY A 45 -8.84 9.50 -13.09
CA GLY A 45 -8.84 9.73 -14.53
C GLY A 45 -7.55 9.32 -15.25
N GLU A 46 -6.65 8.59 -14.58
CA GLU A 46 -5.32 8.24 -15.12
C GLU A 46 -5.14 6.73 -15.43
N GLY A 47 -6.14 5.89 -15.16
CA GLY A 47 -5.95 4.44 -15.19
C GLY A 47 -6.02 3.81 -16.58
N ARG A 48 -4.88 3.50 -17.21
CA ARG A 48 -4.81 2.27 -18.01
C ARG A 48 -4.97 1.09 -17.04
N PRO A 49 -5.90 0.15 -17.26
CA PRO A 49 -6.13 -0.96 -16.34
C PRO A 49 -4.83 -1.75 -16.10
N THR A 50 -4.57 -2.13 -14.85
CA THR A 50 -3.45 -3.02 -14.53
C THR A 50 -3.64 -4.36 -15.23
N GLU A 51 -2.54 -5.11 -15.44
CA GLU A 51 -2.58 -6.44 -16.08
C GLU A 51 -3.59 -7.40 -15.43
N HIS A 52 -3.84 -7.24 -14.12
CA HIS A 52 -4.84 -8.00 -13.38
C HIS A 52 -6.29 -7.68 -13.83
N ALA A 53 -6.62 -6.41 -14.03
CA ALA A 53 -7.90 -5.98 -14.60
C ALA A 53 -8.05 -6.47 -16.05
N ALA A 54 -6.98 -6.44 -16.84
CA ALA A 54 -7.00 -6.95 -18.22
C ALA A 54 -7.24 -8.47 -18.27
N ARG A 55 -6.77 -9.23 -17.28
CA ARG A 55 -6.97 -10.68 -17.18
C ARG A 55 -8.39 -11.08 -16.73
N LYS A 56 -9.11 -10.19 -16.02
CA LYS A 56 -10.50 -10.40 -15.57
C LYS A 56 -11.57 -9.90 -16.57
N ALA A 57 -11.18 -9.32 -17.70
CA ALA A 57 -12.11 -8.93 -18.76
C ALA A 57 -12.65 -10.20 -19.48
N PRO A 58 -13.96 -10.26 -19.81
CA PRO A 58 -14.57 -11.39 -20.49
C PRO A 58 -14.05 -11.60 -21.92
#